data_AF-A0A955KE55-F1
#
_entry.id   AF-A0A955KE55-F1
#
_cell.length_a   1.000
_cell.length_b   1.000
_cell.length_c   1.000
_cell.angle_alpha   90.00
_cell.angle_beta   90.00
_cell.angle_gamma   90.00
#
_symmetry.space_group_name_H-M   'P 1'
#
loop_
_entity.id
_entity.type
_entity.pdbx_description
1 polymer ?
#
loop_
_entity_poly.entity_id
_entity_poly.type
_entity_poly.pdbx_seq_one_letter_code
_entity_poly.pdbx_strand_id
1 'polypeptide(L)'
;VSLYSGSKAGYEHDVDNVSYDKEKAAERSKARERSAAKAYSYVSMVDGKIETHKTWTECEARVKGKKGVRFKKALSPEEETAVIADFTNA
;
A
#
# COMPACT_ATOMS: atom_id res chain seq x y z
N VAL A 1 -15.42 -8.14 -44.83
CA VAL A 1 -14.83 -8.72 -43.60
C VAL A 1 -15.94 -9.46 -42.87
N SER A 2 -15.77 -10.76 -42.61
CA SER A 2 -16.75 -11.55 -41.85
C SER A 2 -16.39 -11.44 -40.36
N LEU A 3 -17.27 -10.84 -39.57
CA LEU A 3 -17.11 -10.79 -38.11
C LEU A 3 -17.67 -12.09 -37.50
N TYR A 4 -17.05 -12.54 -36.42
CA TYR A 4 -17.51 -13.72 -35.67
C TYR A 4 -18.92 -13.49 -35.11
N SER A 5 -19.81 -14.46 -35.32
CA SER A 5 -21.21 -14.45 -34.86
C SER A 5 -21.46 -15.69 -34.00
N GLY A 6 -21.32 -15.57 -32.67
CA GLY A 6 -21.49 -16.66 -31.71
C GLY A 6 -22.49 -16.32 -30.61
N SER A 7 -23.08 -17.37 -29.99
CA SER A 7 -24.03 -17.18 -28.89
C SER A 7 -23.33 -16.79 -27.60
N LYS A 8 -23.89 -15.78 -26.93
CA LYS A 8 -23.43 -15.29 -25.62
C LYS A 8 -23.51 -16.34 -24.51
N ALA A 9 -24.32 -17.38 -24.67
CA ALA A 9 -24.43 -18.47 -23.71
C ALA A 9 -23.19 -19.38 -23.64
N GLY A 10 -22.24 -19.26 -24.58
CA GLY A 10 -21.00 -20.06 -24.57
C GLY A 10 -19.91 -19.51 -23.64
N TYR A 11 -20.13 -18.35 -23.00
CA TYR A 11 -19.17 -17.77 -22.06
C TYR A 11 -19.40 -18.34 -20.65
N GLU A 12 -18.32 -18.81 -20.03
CA GLU A 12 -18.33 -19.36 -18.66
C GLU A 12 -18.68 -18.32 -17.59
N HIS A 13 -18.44 -17.05 -17.90
CA HIS A 13 -18.76 -15.92 -17.02
C HIS A 13 -19.91 -15.10 -17.60
N ASP A 14 -20.81 -14.67 -16.72
CA ASP A 14 -21.91 -13.78 -17.08
C ASP A 14 -21.37 -12.41 -17.47
N VAL A 15 -21.40 -12.13 -18.78
CA VAL A 15 -20.92 -10.86 -19.35
C VAL A 15 -21.89 -9.68 -19.10
N ASP A 16 -23.11 -9.94 -18.63
CA ASP A 16 -24.03 -8.88 -18.17
C ASP A 16 -23.81 -8.48 -16.71
N ASN A 17 -23.02 -9.25 -15.96
CA ASN A 17 -22.74 -8.96 -14.58
C ASN A 17 -21.75 -7.79 -14.45
N VAL A 18 -22.30 -6.59 -14.50
CA VAL A 18 -21.60 -5.33 -14.20
C VAL A 18 -21.68 -4.97 -12.71
N SER A 19 -22.00 -5.94 -11.84
CA SER A 19 -22.15 -5.64 -10.43
C SER A 19 -20.82 -5.14 -9.85
N TYR A 20 -20.92 -4.03 -9.13
CA TYR A 20 -19.78 -3.38 -8.54
C TYR A 20 -19.56 -3.92 -7.13
N ASP A 21 -18.37 -4.47 -6.90
CA ASP A 21 -17.91 -4.87 -5.57
C ASP A 21 -17.66 -3.61 -4.72
N LYS A 22 -18.72 -3.15 -4.03
CA LYS A 22 -18.72 -1.95 -3.19
C LYS A 22 -17.75 -2.05 -2.01
N GLU A 23 -17.46 -3.25 -1.55
CA GLU A 23 -16.54 -3.48 -0.44
C GLU A 23 -15.10 -3.25 -0.90
N LYS A 24 -14.67 -3.93 -1.97
CA LYS A 24 -13.35 -3.71 -2.57
C LYS A 24 -13.16 -2.28 -3.05
N ALA A 25 -14.24 -1.64 -3.51
CA ALA A 25 -14.24 -0.22 -3.82
C ALA A 25 -13.92 0.67 -2.64
N ALA A 26 -14.61 0.48 -1.52
CA ALA A 26 -14.38 1.24 -0.31
C ALA A 26 -12.97 1.01 0.24
N GLU A 27 -12.45 -0.21 0.18
CA GLU A 27 -11.07 -0.51 0.56
C GLU A 27 -10.05 0.22 -0.31
N ARG A 28 -10.23 0.23 -1.63
CA ARG A 28 -9.37 0.99 -2.56
C ARG A 28 -9.41 2.49 -2.28
N SER A 29 -10.59 3.03 -2.01
CA SER A 29 -10.74 4.45 -1.66
C SER A 29 -9.98 4.80 -0.38
N LYS A 30 -10.18 4.03 0.69
CA LYS A 30 -9.48 4.21 1.98
C LYS A 30 -7.96 4.08 1.84
N ALA A 31 -7.49 3.14 1.03
CA ALA A 31 -6.07 2.98 0.74
C ALA A 31 -5.49 4.20 0.01
N ARG A 32 -6.25 4.75 -0.95
CA ARG A 32 -5.86 5.95 -1.70
C ARG A 32 -5.83 7.18 -0.80
N GLU A 33 -6.81 7.33 0.09
CA GLU A 33 -6.85 8.40 1.09
C GLU A 33 -5.65 8.34 2.04
N ARG A 34 -5.31 7.15 2.57
CA ARG A 34 -4.09 6.98 3.39
C ARG A 34 -2.82 7.27 2.60
N SER A 35 -2.76 6.92 1.32
CA SER A 35 -1.59 7.23 0.50
C SER A 35 -1.42 8.73 0.29
N ALA A 36 -2.53 9.45 0.08
CA ALA A 36 -2.55 10.90 -0.12
C ALA A 36 -2.36 11.71 1.18
N ALA A 37 -2.70 11.12 2.33
CA ALA A 37 -2.53 11.75 3.63
C ALA A 37 -1.06 12.12 3.89
N LYS A 38 -0.86 13.34 4.42
CA LYS A 38 0.44 13.86 4.82
C LYS A 38 1.01 12.98 5.94
N ALA A 39 2.23 12.48 5.72
CA ALA A 39 2.93 11.71 6.74
C ALA A 39 3.26 12.60 7.94
N TYR A 40 3.08 12.06 9.16
CA TYR A 40 3.59 12.64 10.38
C TYR A 40 5.11 12.41 10.46
N SER A 41 5.53 11.16 10.22
CA SER A 41 6.93 10.75 10.22
C SER A 41 7.17 9.51 9.34
N TYR A 42 8.42 9.27 9.01
CA TYR A 42 8.90 8.10 8.29
C TYR A 42 9.84 7.30 9.18
N VAL A 43 9.48 6.07 9.50
CA VAL A 43 10.29 5.17 10.31
C VAL A 43 11.08 4.25 9.39
N SER A 44 12.39 4.16 9.59
CA SER A 44 13.29 3.26 8.86
C SER A 44 14.08 2.39 9.83
N MET A 45 14.15 1.10 9.54
CA MET A 45 14.99 0.13 10.20
C MET A 45 16.05 -0.35 9.21
N VAL A 46 17.31 -0.13 9.57
CA VAL A 46 18.46 -0.52 8.78
C VAL A 46 19.44 -1.22 9.70
N ASP A 47 19.77 -2.48 9.41
CA ASP A 47 20.69 -3.29 10.22
C ASP A 47 20.32 -3.30 11.72
N GLY A 48 19.01 -3.41 12.02
CA GLY A 48 18.47 -3.39 13.39
C GLY A 48 18.39 -2.00 14.04
N LYS A 49 18.80 -0.93 13.36
CA LYS A 49 18.71 0.45 13.88
C LYS A 49 17.47 1.16 13.35
N ILE A 50 16.51 1.38 14.24
CA ILE A 50 15.29 2.14 13.97
C ILE A 50 15.60 3.64 14.11
N GLU A 51 15.30 4.43 13.07
CA GLU A 51 15.34 5.89 13.11
C GLU A 51 14.05 6.46 12.50
N THR A 52 13.65 7.63 12.98
CA THR A 52 12.49 8.37 12.47
C THR A 52 12.95 9.62 11.73
N HIS A 53 12.32 9.91 10.60
CA HIS A 53 12.63 11.02 9.71
C HIS A 53 11.38 11.86 9.46
N LYS A 54 11.54 13.18 9.32
CA LYS A 54 10.42 14.08 8.99
C LYS A 54 10.10 14.06 7.50
N THR A 55 11.11 13.81 6.66
CA THR A 55 10.96 13.83 5.20
C THR A 55 11.21 12.46 4.58
N TRP A 56 10.59 12.23 3.43
CA TRP A 56 10.84 11.02 2.64
C TRP A 56 12.28 10.98 2.13
N THR A 57 12.84 12.12 1.72
CA THR A 57 14.20 12.21 1.15
C THR A 57 15.28 11.69 2.11
N GLU A 58 15.18 12.04 3.39
CA GLU A 58 16.10 11.55 4.44
C GLU A 58 15.97 10.04 4.64
N CYS A 59 14.73 9.54 4.70
CA CYS A 59 14.45 8.12 4.83
C CYS A 59 14.97 7.34 3.60
N GLU A 60 14.69 7.82 2.39
CA GLU A 60 15.11 7.21 1.12
C GLU A 60 16.64 7.12 1.05
N ALA A 61 17.35 8.20 1.37
CA ALA A 61 18.81 8.21 1.38
C ALA A 61 19.41 7.14 2.31
N ARG A 62 18.71 6.79 3.39
CA ARG A 62 19.16 5.80 4.37
C ARG A 62 18.90 4.36 3.93
N VAL A 63 17.75 4.11 3.28
CA VAL A 63 17.30 2.75 2.92
C VAL A 63 17.72 2.33 1.51
N LYS A 64 17.93 3.29 0.60
CA LYS A 64 18.26 3.02 -0.81
C LYS A 64 19.59 2.29 -0.93
N GLY A 65 19.59 1.16 -1.64
CA GLY A 65 20.77 0.34 -1.88
C GLY A 65 21.18 -0.59 -0.73
N LYS A 66 20.46 -0.59 0.40
CA LYS A 66 20.73 -1.50 1.53
C LYS A 66 19.79 -2.71 1.49
N LYS A 67 20.31 -3.87 1.92
CA LYS A 67 19.54 -5.12 2.00
C LYS A 67 18.95 -5.29 3.40
N GLY A 68 17.80 -5.95 3.49
CA GLY A 68 17.16 -6.22 4.78
C GLY A 68 16.61 -5.00 5.52
N VAL A 69 16.34 -3.90 4.80
CA VAL A 69 15.77 -2.69 5.38
C VAL A 69 14.24 -2.78 5.44
N ARG A 70 13.65 -2.26 6.51
CA ARG A 70 12.19 -2.08 6.64
C ARG A 70 11.91 -0.60 6.80
N PHE A 71 10.89 -0.09 6.13
CA PHE A 71 10.49 1.31 6.29
C PHE A 71 8.97 1.44 6.21
N LYS A 72 8.40 2.38 6.95
CA LYS A 72 6.97 2.63 6.98
C LYS A 72 6.71 4.07 7.36
N LYS A 73 5.74 4.71 6.70
CA LYS A 73 5.25 6.03 7.10
C LYS A 73 4.20 5.89 8.19
N ALA A 74 4.21 6.79 9.15
CA ALA A 74 3.18 6.95 10.17
C ALA A 74 2.37 8.21 9.87
N LEU A 75 1.05 8.14 10.04
CA LEU A 75 0.16 9.31 9.91
C LEU A 75 -0.14 9.97 11.26
N SER A 76 0.17 9.30 12.38
CA SER A 76 0.01 9.81 13.74
C SER A 76 1.18 9.39 14.66
N PRO A 77 1.35 10.06 15.82
CA PRO A 77 2.33 9.66 16.84
C PRO A 77 2.11 8.25 17.40
N GLU A 78 0.84 7.84 17.49
CA GLU A 78 0.47 6.50 17.95
C GLU A 78 0.88 5.44 16.93
N GLU A 79 0.66 5.71 15.63
CA GLU A 79 1.14 4.84 14.55
C GLU A 79 2.66 4.78 14.53
N GLU A 80 3.38 5.88 14.76
CA GLU A 80 4.84 5.87 14.83
C GLU A 80 5.32 4.87 15.89
N THR A 81 4.75 4.95 17.09
CA THR A 81 5.10 4.04 18.19
C THR A 81 4.76 2.58 17.85
N ALA A 82 3.61 2.35 17.22
CA ALA A 82 3.21 1.02 16.76
C ALA A 82 4.14 0.46 15.67
N VAL A 83 4.62 1.30 14.76
CA VAL A 83 5.58 0.92 13.72
C VAL A 83 6.94 0.57 14.33
N ILE A 84 7.40 1.34 15.31
CA ILE A 84 8.64 1.04 16.05
C ILE A 84 8.52 -0.30 16.78
N ALA A 85 7.36 -0.57 17.40
CA ALA A 85 7.09 -1.84 18.07
C ALA A 85 7.02 -3.03 17.09
N ASP A 86 6.36 -2.87 15.93
CA ASP A 86 6.35 -3.88 14.85
C ASP A 86 7.76 -4.22 14.38
N PHE A 87 8.61 -3.20 14.31
CA PHE A 87 9.99 -3.34 13.86
C PHE A 87 10.89 -4.01 14.89
N THR A 88 10.57 -3.89 16.18
CA THR A 88 11.34 -4.51 17.26
C THR A 88 10.94 -5.97 17.52
N ASN A 89 9.67 -6.32 17.25
CA ASN A 89 9.13 -7.65 17.53
C ASN A 89 9.22 -8.64 16.34
N ALA A 90 9.90 -8.27 15.24
CA ALA A 90 10.03 -9.08 14.03
C ALA A 90 11.44 -9.67 13.89
#